data_AF-A0A2E7AA44-F1
#
_entry.id   AF-A0A2E7AA44-F1
#
_cell.length_a   1.000
_cell.length_b   1.000
_cell.length_c   1.000
_cell.angle_alpha   90.00
_cell.angle_beta   90.00
_cell.angle_gamma   90.00
#
_symmetry.space_group_name_H-M   'P 1'
#
loop_
_entity.id
_entity.type
_entity.pdbx_description
1 polymer ?
#
loop_
_entity_poly.entity_id
_entity_poly.type
_entity_poly.pdbx_seq_one_letter_code
_entity_poly.pdbx_strand_id
1 'polypeptide(L)'
;MKYDRIWYGAYGSNILKERFLRYIEGGSYAPNHPEHVGARDRQGPGPKSPLLHGPWRLSFGYTSERWGGGVAFLDPEVNEAACIRCWDVTAQQFMDVAAQENGLDPGEIEVDIAEVKDAGQLIFGDTWYSRIVYLGEYLGQPVMTFTSPKSVKTNAPGESYLSVILNGFLEAAPTQLEQHLDRLMRAQGVNSAWTRETLLELANLENLN
;
A
#
# COMPACT_ATOMS: atom_id res chain seq x y z
N MET A 1 14.04 6.21 19.27
CA MET A 1 14.45 6.17 17.85
C MET A 1 14.43 7.58 17.30
N LYS A 2 15.22 7.93 16.27
CA LYS A 2 15.33 9.31 15.75
C LYS A 2 14.05 9.80 15.03
N TYR A 3 13.14 8.89 14.69
CA TYR A 3 11.88 9.17 14.01
C TYR A 3 10.70 8.59 14.80
N ASP A 4 9.95 9.45 15.47
CA ASP A 4 8.72 9.02 16.16
C ASP A 4 7.58 8.75 15.18
N ARG A 5 7.56 9.50 14.06
CA ARG A 5 6.54 9.41 13.00
C ARG A 5 7.16 9.39 11.61
N ILE A 6 6.55 8.63 10.72
CA ILE A 6 6.97 8.42 9.34
C ILE A 6 5.78 8.49 8.40
N TRP A 7 6.04 8.62 7.09
CA TRP A 7 5.02 8.46 6.05
C TRP A 7 5.02 7.02 5.55
N TYR A 8 3.98 6.25 5.87
CA TYR A 8 3.79 4.92 5.28
C TYR A 8 3.19 5.05 3.88
N GLY A 9 4.01 4.77 2.86
CA GLY A 9 3.63 4.77 1.46
C GLY A 9 2.85 3.51 1.06
N ALA A 10 1.52 3.56 1.10
CA ALA A 10 0.65 2.49 0.64
C ALA A 10 0.45 2.55 -0.88
N TYR A 11 0.56 1.40 -1.54
CA TYR A 11 0.41 1.26 -3.01
C TYR A 11 -0.59 0.17 -3.43
N GLY A 12 -1.07 -0.63 -2.48
CA GLY A 12 -2.08 -1.68 -2.68
C GLY A 12 -3.39 -1.34 -1.99
N SER A 13 -4.09 -2.34 -1.43
CA SER A 13 -5.40 -2.13 -0.78
C SER A 13 -5.38 -1.14 0.40
N ASN A 14 -4.23 -0.94 1.04
CA ASN A 14 -4.09 0.02 2.14
C ASN A 14 -4.14 1.48 1.67
N ILE A 15 -4.30 1.75 0.36
CA ILE A 15 -4.65 3.09 -0.13
C ILE A 15 -6.05 3.49 0.37
N LEU A 16 -7.01 2.57 0.49
CA LEU A 16 -8.34 2.87 1.01
C LEU A 16 -8.30 3.00 2.54
N LYS A 17 -8.82 4.11 3.09
CA LYS A 17 -8.76 4.39 4.54
C LYS A 17 -9.40 3.29 5.37
N GLU A 18 -10.64 2.90 5.04
CA GLU A 18 -11.38 1.88 5.79
C GLU A 18 -10.60 0.56 5.87
N ARG A 19 -9.97 0.16 4.76
CA ARG A 19 -9.13 -1.03 4.71
C ARG A 19 -7.88 -0.88 5.57
N PHE A 20 -7.18 0.24 5.44
CA PHE A 20 -5.96 0.53 6.20
C PHE A 20 -6.21 0.56 7.70
N LEU A 21 -7.31 1.20 8.14
CA LEU A 21 -7.65 1.30 9.55
C LEU A 21 -7.84 -0.06 10.24
N ARG A 22 -8.14 -1.15 9.51
CA ARG A 22 -8.18 -2.49 10.12
C ARG A 22 -6.81 -2.94 10.66
N TYR A 23 -5.71 -2.55 9.99
CA TYR A 23 -4.37 -2.84 10.50
C TYR A 23 -4.02 -2.02 11.75
N ILE A 24 -4.72 -0.91 11.99
CA ILE A 24 -4.50 -0.02 13.15
C ILE A 24 -5.46 -0.35 14.30
N GLU A 25 -6.75 -0.36 14.03
CA GLU A 25 -7.82 -0.49 15.03
C GLU A 25 -8.19 -1.97 15.31
N GLY A 26 -7.87 -2.86 14.38
CA GLY A 26 -8.32 -4.25 14.34
C GLY A 26 -9.67 -4.44 13.64
N GLY A 27 -10.16 -5.66 13.66
CA GLY A 27 -11.45 -6.05 13.06
C GLY A 27 -11.32 -6.50 11.60
N SER A 28 -12.45 -6.82 10.99
CA SER A 28 -12.50 -7.24 9.59
C SER A 28 -12.92 -6.10 8.65
N TYR A 29 -12.40 -6.11 7.42
CA TYR A 29 -12.79 -5.18 6.36
C TYR A 29 -14.11 -5.60 5.70
N ALA A 30 -14.33 -6.89 5.51
CA ALA A 30 -15.51 -7.44 4.83
C ALA A 30 -15.75 -8.89 5.31
N PRO A 31 -16.97 -9.45 5.18
CA PRO A 31 -17.31 -10.76 5.76
C PRO A 31 -16.36 -11.92 5.41
N ASN A 32 -15.74 -11.90 4.22
CA ASN A 32 -14.81 -12.93 3.76
C ASN A 32 -13.33 -12.59 3.98
N HIS A 33 -13.04 -11.52 4.72
CA HIS A 33 -11.68 -11.11 5.05
C HIS A 33 -11.32 -11.56 6.46
N PRO A 34 -10.10 -12.08 6.68
CA PRO A 34 -9.60 -12.36 8.02
C PRO A 34 -9.66 -11.11 8.89
N GLU A 35 -9.92 -11.35 10.18
CA GLU A 35 -9.85 -10.33 11.20
C GLU A 35 -8.39 -9.89 11.40
N HIS A 36 -8.18 -8.58 11.52
CA HIS A 36 -6.89 -7.98 11.86
C HIS A 36 -6.83 -7.80 13.37
N VAL A 37 -5.67 -8.09 13.96
CA VAL A 37 -5.42 -7.87 15.38
C VAL A 37 -5.42 -6.37 15.71
N GLY A 38 -4.99 -5.55 14.75
CA GLY A 38 -4.75 -4.12 14.95
C GLY A 38 -3.37 -3.87 15.53
N ALA A 39 -2.93 -2.61 15.47
CA ALA A 39 -1.64 -2.20 16.00
C ALA A 39 -1.66 -2.13 17.54
N ARG A 40 -0.48 -2.13 18.15
CA ARG A 40 -0.31 -1.95 19.60
C ARG A 40 -0.76 -0.56 20.03
N ASP A 41 -0.43 0.46 19.23
CA ASP A 41 -1.04 1.79 19.30
C ASP A 41 -2.16 1.91 18.26
N ARG A 42 -3.41 1.93 18.76
CA ARG A 42 -4.62 1.99 17.93
C ARG A 42 -5.09 3.42 17.60
N GLN A 43 -4.31 4.46 17.97
CA GLN A 43 -4.66 5.82 17.54
C GLN A 43 -4.63 5.94 16.02
N GLY A 44 -5.62 6.63 15.46
CA GLY A 44 -5.70 6.81 14.01
C GLY A 44 -4.44 7.48 13.42
N PRO A 45 -4.18 7.29 12.11
CA PRO A 45 -3.10 8.01 11.43
C PRO A 45 -3.34 9.53 11.50
N GLY A 46 -2.28 10.29 11.21
CA GLY A 46 -2.37 11.75 11.14
C GLY A 46 -3.45 12.22 10.16
N PRO A 47 -3.94 13.46 10.30
CA PRO A 47 -5.10 13.96 9.56
C PRO A 47 -4.86 14.11 8.05
N LYS A 48 -3.61 14.05 7.59
CA LYS A 48 -3.22 14.19 6.19
C LYS A 48 -2.81 12.84 5.61
N SER A 49 -3.19 12.59 4.37
CA SER A 49 -2.75 11.41 3.62
C SER A 49 -2.45 11.73 2.14
N PRO A 50 -1.35 12.45 1.85
CA PRO A 50 -1.07 12.94 0.50
C PRO A 50 -0.77 11.81 -0.47
N LEU A 51 -1.07 12.05 -1.75
CA LEU A 51 -0.60 11.23 -2.85
C LEU A 51 0.79 11.69 -3.29
N LEU A 52 1.75 10.78 -3.32
CA LEU A 52 3.10 11.04 -3.83
C LEU A 52 3.36 10.24 -5.10
N HIS A 53 4.06 10.87 -6.04
CA HIS A 53 4.54 10.24 -7.26
C HIS A 53 6.05 10.12 -7.18
N GLY A 54 6.58 8.98 -7.59
CA GLY A 54 8.01 8.73 -7.57
C GLY A 54 8.44 7.81 -8.71
N PRO A 55 9.75 7.65 -8.91
CA PRO A 55 10.33 6.83 -9.97
C PRO A 55 10.22 5.34 -9.63
N TRP A 56 9.00 4.87 -9.38
CA TRP A 56 8.70 3.51 -8.98
C TRP A 56 7.74 2.87 -9.99
N ARG A 57 7.70 1.55 -9.99
CA ARG A 57 6.77 0.76 -10.79
C ARG A 57 5.79 0.04 -9.88
N LEU A 58 4.52 0.13 -10.23
CA LEU A 58 3.47 -0.70 -9.65
C LEU A 58 3.25 -1.93 -10.54
N SER A 59 3.26 -3.11 -9.95
CA SER A 59 3.01 -4.36 -10.64
C SER A 59 2.07 -5.25 -9.82
N PHE A 60 1.36 -6.14 -10.52
CA PHE A 60 0.48 -7.13 -9.90
C PHE A 60 0.99 -8.54 -10.21
N GLY A 61 0.99 -9.40 -9.19
CA GLY A 61 1.53 -10.74 -9.31
C GLY A 61 1.09 -11.67 -8.20
N TYR A 62 1.57 -12.92 -8.28
CA TYR A 62 1.05 -14.06 -7.50
C TYR A 62 -0.47 -14.22 -7.63
N THR A 63 -1.08 -15.04 -6.78
CA THR A 63 -2.53 -15.27 -6.75
C THR A 63 -3.01 -15.19 -5.32
N SER A 64 -4.03 -14.36 -5.10
CA SER A 64 -4.75 -14.24 -3.84
C SER A 64 -6.20 -14.65 -4.06
N GLU A 65 -6.63 -15.72 -3.40
CA GLU A 65 -8.02 -16.17 -3.42
C GLU A 65 -8.96 -15.08 -2.90
N ARG A 66 -8.55 -14.40 -1.84
CA ARG A 66 -9.28 -13.27 -1.21
C ARG A 66 -9.56 -12.14 -2.19
N TRP A 67 -8.63 -11.89 -3.10
CA TRP A 67 -8.65 -10.77 -4.03
C TRP A 67 -8.99 -11.18 -5.46
N GLY A 68 -9.27 -12.48 -5.69
CA GLY A 68 -9.63 -13.01 -7.00
C GLY A 68 -8.56 -12.82 -8.09
N GLY A 69 -7.29 -12.66 -7.73
CA GLY A 69 -6.22 -12.36 -8.69
C GLY A 69 -4.89 -11.97 -8.05
N GLY A 70 -4.05 -11.28 -8.81
CA GLY A 70 -2.75 -10.77 -8.37
C GLY A 70 -2.85 -9.64 -7.34
N VAL A 71 -1.84 -9.56 -6.47
CA VAL A 71 -1.69 -8.49 -5.46
C VAL A 71 -0.59 -7.53 -5.84
N ALA A 72 -0.63 -6.32 -5.30
CA ALA A 72 0.26 -5.23 -5.68
C ALA A 72 1.67 -5.40 -5.10
N PHE A 73 2.67 -5.01 -5.89
CA PHE A 73 4.08 -4.87 -5.53
C PHE A 73 4.63 -3.57 -6.09
N LEU A 74 5.46 -2.89 -5.30
CA LEU A 74 6.13 -1.65 -5.69
C LEU A 74 7.61 -1.95 -5.92
N ASP A 75 8.10 -1.67 -7.11
CA ASP A 75 9.52 -1.73 -7.43
C ASP A 75 10.13 -0.32 -7.35
N PRO A 76 11.00 -0.04 -6.37
CA PRO A 76 11.58 1.27 -6.18
C PRO A 76 12.70 1.59 -7.17
N GLU A 77 13.18 0.60 -7.94
CA GLU A 77 14.34 0.74 -8.83
C GLU A 77 13.94 1.01 -10.30
N VAL A 78 12.64 0.89 -10.63
CA VAL A 78 12.14 1.02 -11.99
C VAL A 78 11.25 2.24 -12.12
N ASN A 79 11.66 3.20 -12.96
CA ASN A 79 10.94 4.44 -13.15
C ASN A 79 9.74 4.29 -14.11
N GLU A 80 8.56 4.09 -13.56
CA GLU A 80 7.28 4.09 -14.30
C GLU A 80 6.25 5.05 -13.69
N ALA A 81 6.69 6.02 -12.90
CA ALA A 81 5.88 7.06 -12.29
C ALA A 81 4.63 6.52 -11.55
N ALA A 82 4.83 5.51 -10.70
CA ALA A 82 3.79 5.00 -9.80
C ALA A 82 3.41 6.05 -8.74
N CYS A 83 2.24 5.84 -8.15
CA CYS A 83 1.64 6.71 -7.14
C CYS A 83 1.38 5.91 -5.87
N ILE A 84 1.65 6.50 -4.72
CA ILE A 84 1.38 5.94 -3.40
C ILE A 84 0.53 6.93 -2.60
N ARG A 85 -0.26 6.42 -1.65
CA ARG A 85 -0.89 7.24 -0.61
C ARG A 85 -0.09 7.12 0.67
N CYS A 86 0.33 8.25 1.22
CA CYS A 86 1.17 8.29 2.41
C CYS A 86 0.34 8.50 3.67
N TRP A 87 0.36 7.54 4.60
CA TRP A 87 -0.26 7.68 5.91
C TRP A 87 0.76 8.16 6.94
N ASP A 88 0.48 9.24 7.68
CA ASP A 88 1.32 9.68 8.79
C ASP A 88 1.07 8.76 10.00
N VAL A 89 2.04 7.93 10.35
CA VAL A 89 1.93 6.91 11.40
C VAL A 89 3.15 6.93 12.29
N THR A 90 3.04 6.37 13.50
CA THR A 90 4.23 6.16 14.32
C THR A 90 5.12 5.07 13.69
N ALA A 91 6.42 5.10 14.00
CA ALA A 91 7.33 4.02 13.58
C ALA A 91 6.83 2.65 14.09
N GLN A 92 6.29 2.59 15.31
CA GLN A 92 5.71 1.37 15.89
C GLN A 92 4.51 0.86 15.07
N GLN A 93 3.57 1.75 14.72
CA GLN A 93 2.42 1.39 13.89
C GLN A 93 2.84 0.86 12.52
N PHE A 94 3.84 1.49 11.89
CA PHE A 94 4.37 0.99 10.62
C PHE A 94 4.92 -0.44 10.74
N MET A 95 5.67 -0.74 11.81
CA MET A 95 6.18 -2.08 12.07
C MET A 95 5.07 -3.09 12.38
N ASP A 96 4.03 -2.69 13.11
CA ASP A 96 2.88 -3.53 13.42
C ASP A 96 2.06 -3.86 12.17
N VAL A 97 1.93 -2.92 11.23
CA VAL A 97 1.33 -3.16 9.92
C VAL A 97 2.21 -4.13 9.13
N ALA A 98 3.53 -3.91 9.09
CA ALA A 98 4.46 -4.79 8.39
C ALA A 98 4.44 -6.23 8.94
N ALA A 99 4.28 -6.41 10.26
CA ALA A 99 4.17 -7.72 10.90
C ALA A 99 2.93 -8.46 10.41
N GLN A 100 1.76 -7.80 10.50
CA GLN A 100 0.48 -8.37 10.09
C GLN A 100 0.46 -8.73 8.59
N GLU A 101 1.05 -7.90 7.73
CA GLU A 101 1.17 -8.19 6.28
C GLU A 101 2.05 -9.41 5.96
N ASN A 102 2.89 -9.82 6.91
CA ASN A 102 3.73 -11.00 6.81
C ASN A 102 3.25 -12.16 7.69
N GLY A 103 2.03 -12.09 8.23
CA GLY A 103 1.42 -13.13 9.04
C GLY A 103 2.00 -13.28 10.44
N LEU A 104 2.65 -12.23 10.94
CA LEU A 104 3.22 -12.12 12.27
C LEU A 104 2.34 -11.26 13.18
N ASP A 105 2.48 -11.43 14.48
CA ASP A 105 1.81 -10.61 15.47
C ASP A 105 2.45 -9.21 15.58
N PRO A 106 1.65 -8.16 15.87
CA PRO A 106 2.17 -6.82 16.17
C PRO A 106 3.28 -6.85 17.23
N GLY A 107 4.45 -6.30 16.90
CA GLY A 107 5.64 -6.29 17.76
C GLY A 107 6.65 -7.40 17.51
N GLU A 108 6.38 -8.36 16.63
CA GLU A 108 7.39 -9.37 16.26
C GLU A 108 8.45 -8.84 15.30
N ILE A 109 8.21 -7.70 14.64
CA ILE A 109 9.22 -7.02 13.83
C ILE A 109 9.62 -5.72 14.53
N GLU A 110 10.91 -5.62 14.89
CA GLU A 110 11.50 -4.41 15.46
C GLU A 110 12.70 -3.99 14.62
N VAL A 111 12.59 -2.81 13.99
CA VAL A 111 13.61 -2.27 13.09
C VAL A 111 13.76 -0.78 13.39
N ASP A 112 15.00 -0.28 13.41
CA ASP A 112 15.25 1.15 13.51
C ASP A 112 15.09 1.82 12.14
N ILE A 113 14.11 2.72 12.02
CA ILE A 113 13.84 3.52 10.82
C ILE A 113 15.08 4.30 10.35
N ALA A 114 15.93 4.79 11.26
CA ALA A 114 17.13 5.50 10.89
C ALA A 114 18.14 4.59 10.18
N GLU A 115 18.30 3.35 10.64
CA GLU A 115 19.19 2.37 9.99
C GLU A 115 18.69 2.01 8.60
N VAL A 116 17.38 1.79 8.43
CA VAL A 116 16.78 1.54 7.11
C VAL A 116 16.95 2.72 6.18
N LYS A 117 16.77 3.95 6.69
CA LYS A 117 16.96 5.16 5.89
C LYS A 117 18.39 5.29 5.41
N ASP A 118 19.37 5.04 6.29
CA ASP A 118 20.79 5.15 5.95
C ASP A 118 21.25 4.04 4.99
N ALA A 119 20.68 2.83 5.10
CA ALA A 119 20.92 1.72 4.18
C ALA A 119 20.08 1.78 2.89
N GLY A 120 19.01 2.57 2.86
CA GLY A 120 18.00 2.65 1.80
C GLY A 120 16.94 1.54 1.84
N GLN A 121 17.27 0.35 2.37
CA GLN A 121 16.34 -0.76 2.50
C GLN A 121 16.81 -1.79 3.55
N LEU A 122 15.89 -2.64 3.99
CA LEU A 122 16.17 -3.79 4.86
C LEU A 122 15.29 -4.99 4.44
N ILE A 123 15.90 -6.17 4.35
CA ILE A 123 15.17 -7.43 4.20
C ILE A 123 15.20 -8.15 5.55
N PHE A 124 14.03 -8.48 6.10
CA PHE A 124 13.90 -9.04 7.46
C PHE A 124 13.29 -10.46 7.49
N GLY A 125 13.02 -11.05 6.32
CA GLY A 125 12.40 -12.37 6.20
C GLY A 125 12.34 -12.87 4.76
N ASP A 126 11.51 -13.89 4.50
CA ASP A 126 11.35 -14.54 3.21
C ASP A 126 9.91 -14.52 2.66
N THR A 127 8.98 -13.89 3.39
CA THR A 127 7.58 -13.67 3.03
C THR A 127 7.43 -12.64 1.91
N TRP A 128 6.21 -12.50 1.36
CA TRP A 128 5.94 -11.66 0.17
C TRP A 128 6.23 -10.17 0.37
N TYR A 129 6.18 -9.66 1.60
CA TYR A 129 6.35 -8.25 1.95
C TYR A 129 7.49 -8.02 2.96
N SER A 130 8.52 -8.88 2.94
CA SER A 130 9.65 -8.89 3.89
C SER A 130 10.78 -7.88 3.59
N ARG A 131 10.56 -6.92 2.67
CA ARG A 131 11.53 -5.86 2.33
C ARG A 131 10.98 -4.48 2.68
N ILE A 132 11.55 -3.81 3.67
CA ILE A 132 11.28 -2.39 3.98
C ILE A 132 12.17 -1.53 3.08
N VAL A 133 11.61 -0.47 2.51
CA VAL A 133 12.30 0.45 1.60
C VAL A 133 12.07 1.90 2.01
N TYR A 134 13.15 2.68 2.02
CA TYR A 134 13.11 4.13 2.11
C TYR A 134 12.93 4.75 0.72
N LEU A 135 11.85 5.49 0.53
CA LEU A 135 11.46 6.08 -0.76
C LEU A 135 11.83 7.55 -0.90
N GLY A 136 12.52 8.13 0.08
CA GLY A 136 12.86 9.55 0.15
C GLY A 136 12.18 10.27 1.32
N GLU A 137 12.16 11.59 1.27
CA GLU A 137 11.58 12.43 2.32
C GLU A 137 10.40 13.25 1.79
N TYR A 138 9.41 13.43 2.65
CA TYR A 138 8.29 14.34 2.41
C TYR A 138 8.01 15.15 3.68
N LEU A 139 8.02 16.48 3.55
CA LEU A 139 7.87 17.42 4.67
C LEU A 139 8.81 17.13 5.86
N GLY A 140 10.05 16.72 5.56
CA GLY A 140 11.09 16.44 6.57
C GLY A 140 10.95 15.10 7.30
N GLN A 141 10.01 14.24 6.90
CA GLN A 141 9.84 12.89 7.45
C GLN A 141 10.14 11.83 6.38
N PRO A 142 10.71 10.67 6.77
CA PRO A 142 11.00 9.60 5.83
C PRO A 142 9.71 8.97 5.30
N VAL A 143 9.69 8.67 4.01
CA VAL A 143 8.66 7.87 3.37
C VAL A 143 9.14 6.43 3.32
N MET A 144 8.44 5.55 4.02
CA MET A 144 8.76 4.13 4.12
C MET A 144 7.65 3.29 3.49
N THR A 145 8.02 2.18 2.88
CA THR A 145 7.07 1.16 2.45
C THR A 145 7.65 -0.23 2.72
N PHE A 146 6.82 -1.27 2.55
CA PHE A 146 7.28 -2.65 2.50
C PHE A 146 6.80 -3.30 1.22
N THR A 147 7.62 -4.16 0.62
CA THR A 147 7.36 -4.81 -0.65
C THR A 147 8.10 -6.15 -0.76
N SER A 148 8.06 -6.79 -1.92
CA SER A 148 8.75 -8.07 -2.11
C SER A 148 10.26 -7.90 -2.27
N PRO A 149 11.08 -8.76 -1.65
CA PRO A 149 12.50 -8.84 -1.94
C PRO A 149 12.81 -9.51 -3.28
N LYS A 150 11.81 -10.12 -3.94
CA LYS A 150 11.98 -10.90 -5.17
C LYS A 150 11.14 -10.30 -6.31
N SER A 151 11.61 -10.51 -7.53
CA SER A 151 10.79 -10.26 -8.72
C SER A 151 9.57 -11.19 -8.71
N VAL A 152 8.39 -10.63 -8.99
CA VAL A 152 7.14 -11.39 -8.99
C VAL A 152 6.69 -11.67 -10.42
N LYS A 153 6.22 -12.90 -10.68
CA LYS A 153 5.58 -13.22 -11.95
C LYS A 153 4.25 -12.47 -12.06
N THR A 154 4.08 -11.74 -13.15
CA THR A 154 2.89 -10.94 -13.41
C THR A 154 1.62 -11.79 -13.40
N ASN A 155 0.58 -11.29 -12.74
CA ASN A 155 -0.77 -11.83 -12.76
C ASN A 155 -1.77 -10.68 -12.64
N ALA A 156 -2.88 -10.76 -13.38
CA ALA A 156 -3.88 -9.70 -13.34
C ALA A 156 -4.58 -9.65 -11.98
N PRO A 157 -4.81 -8.45 -11.40
CA PRO A 157 -5.61 -8.32 -10.20
C PRO A 157 -7.09 -8.62 -10.46
N GLY A 158 -7.79 -9.06 -9.43
CA GLY A 158 -9.24 -9.23 -9.48
C GLY A 158 -10.01 -7.93 -9.28
N GLU A 159 -11.29 -7.98 -9.61
CA GLU A 159 -12.22 -6.84 -9.58
C GLU A 159 -12.29 -6.16 -8.21
N SER A 160 -12.50 -6.94 -7.16
CA SER A 160 -12.62 -6.43 -5.79
C SER A 160 -11.36 -5.71 -5.33
N TYR A 161 -10.18 -6.16 -5.76
CA TYR A 161 -8.92 -5.53 -5.37
C TYR A 161 -8.69 -4.21 -6.10
N LEU A 162 -8.94 -4.18 -7.41
CA LEU A 162 -8.84 -2.94 -8.19
C LEU A 162 -9.86 -1.90 -7.75
N SER A 163 -11.09 -2.32 -7.43
CA SER A 163 -12.11 -1.42 -6.88
C SER A 163 -11.62 -0.75 -5.60
N VAL A 164 -11.04 -1.52 -4.65
CA VAL A 164 -10.47 -0.96 -3.42
C VAL A 164 -9.36 0.06 -3.70
N ILE A 165 -8.44 -0.26 -4.62
CA ILE A 165 -7.33 0.63 -4.95
C ILE A 165 -7.84 1.92 -5.61
N LEU A 166 -8.71 1.81 -6.62
CA LEU A 166 -9.28 2.95 -7.33
C LEU A 166 -10.04 3.88 -6.38
N ASN A 167 -10.90 3.30 -5.54
CA ASN A 167 -11.69 4.06 -4.57
C ASN A 167 -10.81 4.68 -3.47
N GLY A 168 -9.72 4.04 -3.09
CA GLY A 168 -8.74 4.65 -2.19
C GLY A 168 -8.02 5.85 -2.80
N PHE A 169 -7.73 5.82 -4.11
CA PHE A 169 -7.18 6.99 -4.79
C PHE A 169 -8.21 8.12 -4.89
N LEU A 170 -9.46 7.79 -5.26
CA LEU A 170 -10.56 8.76 -5.32
C LEU A 170 -10.83 9.40 -3.95
N GLU A 171 -10.80 8.62 -2.87
CA GLU A 171 -10.93 9.14 -1.50
C GLU A 171 -9.82 10.17 -1.17
N ALA A 172 -8.61 9.98 -1.70
CA ALA A 172 -7.48 10.89 -1.48
C ALA A 172 -7.49 12.12 -2.41
N ALA A 173 -7.99 11.97 -3.64
CA ALA A 173 -8.04 13.03 -4.65
C ALA A 173 -9.26 12.85 -5.59
N PRO A 174 -10.47 13.23 -5.16
CA PRO A 174 -11.71 12.98 -5.91
C PRO A 174 -11.72 13.53 -7.33
N THR A 175 -11.08 14.67 -7.54
CA THR A 175 -11.08 15.37 -8.84
C THR A 175 -10.11 14.78 -9.86
N GLN A 176 -9.43 13.67 -9.54
CA GLN A 176 -8.37 13.08 -10.36
C GLN A 176 -8.73 11.70 -10.97
N LEU A 177 -10.02 11.41 -11.16
CA LEU A 177 -10.49 10.13 -11.71
C LEU A 177 -9.72 9.70 -12.96
N GLU A 178 -9.61 10.58 -13.96
CA GLU A 178 -8.90 10.29 -15.21
C GLU A 178 -7.43 9.89 -14.96
N GLN A 179 -6.74 10.59 -14.06
CA GLN A 179 -5.35 10.28 -13.70
C GLN A 179 -5.23 9.00 -12.86
N HIS A 180 -6.29 8.60 -12.15
CA HIS A 180 -6.36 7.34 -11.40
C HIS A 180 -6.57 6.14 -12.34
N LEU A 181 -7.38 6.30 -13.38
CA LEU A 181 -7.50 5.31 -14.44
C LEU A 181 -6.18 5.15 -15.19
N ASP A 182 -5.54 6.25 -15.60
CA ASP A 182 -4.26 6.21 -16.33
C ASP A 182 -3.15 5.51 -15.54
N ARG A 183 -3.00 5.79 -14.25
CA ARG A 183 -1.97 5.13 -13.44
C ARG A 183 -2.23 3.63 -13.26
N LEU A 184 -3.49 3.22 -13.10
CA LEU A 184 -3.82 1.80 -13.00
C LEU A 184 -3.61 1.08 -14.32
N MET A 185 -4.00 1.68 -15.45
CA MET A 185 -3.75 1.12 -16.78
C MET A 185 -2.26 0.98 -17.12
N ARG A 186 -1.40 1.83 -16.55
CA ARG A 186 0.06 1.72 -16.68
C ARG A 186 0.67 0.60 -15.82
N ALA A 187 -0.01 0.18 -14.75
CA ALA A 187 0.54 -0.82 -13.83
C ALA A 187 0.62 -2.21 -14.49
N GLN A 188 1.76 -2.87 -14.33
CA GLN A 188 2.03 -4.15 -14.96
C GLN A 188 1.06 -5.22 -14.43
N GLY A 189 0.36 -5.91 -15.34
CA GLY A 189 -0.66 -6.93 -15.03
C GLY A 189 -2.10 -6.43 -15.14
N VAL A 190 -2.34 -5.11 -15.13
CA VAL A 190 -3.69 -4.56 -15.32
C VAL A 190 -4.09 -4.64 -16.79
N ASN A 191 -3.26 -4.08 -17.68
CA ASN A 191 -3.55 -3.97 -19.12
C ASN A 191 -3.69 -5.32 -19.87
N SER A 192 -3.34 -6.45 -19.26
CA SER A 192 -3.52 -7.78 -19.84
C SER A 192 -4.94 -8.32 -19.68
N ALA A 193 -5.74 -7.77 -18.77
CA ALA A 193 -7.08 -8.29 -18.44
C ALA A 193 -8.15 -7.20 -18.25
N TRP A 194 -7.74 -5.93 -18.11
CA TRP A 194 -8.63 -4.81 -17.83
C TRP A 194 -8.56 -3.77 -18.93
N THR A 195 -9.70 -3.16 -19.22
CA THR A 195 -9.78 -1.94 -20.03
C THR A 195 -10.12 -0.74 -19.15
N ARG A 196 -9.87 0.45 -19.68
CA ARG A 196 -10.21 1.70 -19.01
C ARG A 196 -11.71 1.81 -18.69
N GLU A 197 -12.56 1.32 -19.58
CA GLU A 197 -14.02 1.28 -19.42
C GLU A 197 -14.40 0.36 -18.25
N THR A 198 -13.87 -0.86 -18.21
CA THR A 198 -14.13 -1.79 -17.10
C THR A 198 -13.57 -1.31 -15.76
N LEU A 199 -12.47 -0.55 -15.75
CA LEU A 199 -11.96 0.08 -14.52
C LEU A 199 -12.87 1.21 -14.04
N LEU A 200 -13.43 1.99 -14.96
CA LEU A 200 -14.35 3.08 -14.63
C LEU A 200 -15.61 2.57 -13.94
N GLU A 201 -16.10 1.39 -14.32
CA GLU A 201 -17.24 0.73 -13.67
C GLU A 201 -16.99 0.41 -12.18
N LEU A 202 -15.73 0.36 -11.75
CA LEU A 202 -15.36 0.11 -10.34
C LEU A 202 -15.33 1.37 -9.47
N ALA A 203 -15.39 2.56 -10.09
CA ALA A 203 -15.33 3.83 -9.38
C ALA A 203 -16.63 4.07 -8.62
N ASN A 204 -16.53 4.30 -7.30
CA ASN A 204 -17.64 4.81 -6.53
C ASN A 204 -17.79 6.32 -6.79
N LEU A 205 -18.65 6.66 -7.74
CA LEU A 205 -18.89 8.04 -8.16
C LEU A 205 -19.56 8.90 -7.08
N GLU A 206 -20.10 8.31 -6.01
CA GLU A 206 -20.58 9.07 -4.85
C GLU A 206 -19.46 9.88 -4.19
N ASN A 207 -18.21 9.41 -4.30
CA ASN A 207 -17.03 10.10 -3.80
C ASN A 207 -16.58 11.31 -4.65
N LEU A 208 -17.22 11.57 -5.80
CA LEU A 208 -16.87 12.67 -6.71
C LEU A 208 -17.64 13.97 -6.46
N ASN A 209 -18.67 13.94 -5.60
CA ASN A 209 -19.57 15.07 -5.33
C ASN A 209 -19.15 15.90 -4.12
#